data_AF-A0AA36N2X4-F1
#
_entry.id   AF-A0AA36N2X4-F1
#
_cell.length_a   1.000
_cell.length_b   1.000
_cell.length_c   1.000
_cell.angle_alpha   90.00
_cell.angle_beta   90.00
_cell.angle_gamma   90.00
#
_symmetry.space_group_name_H-M   'P 1'
#
loop_
_entity.id
_entity.type
_entity.pdbx_description
1 polymer ?
#
loop_
_entity_poly.entity_id
_entity_poly.type
_entity_poly.pdbx_seq_one_letter_code
_entity_poly.pdbx_strand_id
1 'polypeptide(L)'
;MLHIIALPAVQAWAGLCQSGEDDWIPRGLELFLLLRVLRQAGIGDLWLRLLWRQRDPLAFGKAQAADLSMFAWLQHSISDSELDEFLRQAIARGREAPITLKDLEQLLTQWPSAEWCLVDFRARLDEVSSAKLKEVEQVARAWENIIPSEVVGGSEAKLSKLIIRTAIHVKVKWSTLQKLLFLDLLGHGGIYRESLIHVGNAYGFDLSVNMEVLAAWCLLLVKHNCQDHVGVLKRFLQHQGEMDRTVALFNALAASGKVETRWKFLAQELWETCQPQLSPVVQHQVFQVLHAGKCIGRF
;
A
#
# COMPACT_ATOMS: atom_id res chain seq x y z
N MET A 1 15.39 -5.27 -22.34
CA MET A 1 15.83 -4.05 -23.05
C MET A 1 14.72 -2.98 -23.17
N LEU A 2 13.43 -3.32 -22.97
CA LEU A 2 12.31 -2.36 -22.94
C LEU A 2 12.21 -1.52 -21.64
N HIS A 3 12.80 -1.96 -20.53
CA HIS A 3 12.65 -1.34 -19.21
C HIS A 3 13.35 0.02 -19.03
N ILE A 4 14.41 0.31 -19.80
CA ILE A 4 15.18 1.55 -19.67
C ILE A 4 14.58 2.71 -20.48
N ILE A 5 13.74 2.39 -21.49
CA ILE A 5 13.12 3.38 -22.37
C ILE A 5 11.74 3.81 -21.84
N ALA A 6 11.08 2.96 -21.04
CA ALA A 6 9.71 3.20 -20.59
C ALA A 6 9.58 4.42 -19.67
N LEU A 7 10.39 4.55 -18.61
CA LEU A 7 10.21 5.63 -17.63
C LEU A 7 10.47 7.04 -18.20
N PRO A 8 11.54 7.29 -18.99
CA PRO A 8 11.73 8.59 -19.64
C PRO A 8 10.66 8.88 -20.70
N ALA A 9 10.18 7.87 -21.44
CA ALA A 9 9.10 8.05 -22.40
C ALA A 9 7.75 8.34 -21.72
N VAL A 10 7.48 7.69 -20.59
CA VAL A 10 6.31 7.93 -19.72
C VAL A 10 6.35 9.34 -19.15
N GLN A 11 7.50 9.78 -18.63
CA GLN A 11 7.68 11.12 -18.07
C GLN A 11 7.63 12.22 -19.15
N ALA A 12 8.22 11.98 -20.32
CA ALA A 12 8.12 12.88 -21.46
C ALA A 12 6.68 13.00 -21.98
N TRP A 13 5.87 11.95 -21.84
CA TRP A 13 4.47 11.93 -22.25
C TRP A 13 3.54 12.54 -21.18
N ALA A 14 3.82 12.31 -19.91
CA ALA A 14 3.13 12.96 -18.79
C ALA A 14 3.22 14.49 -18.86
N GLY A 15 4.31 15.03 -19.42
CA GLY A 15 4.47 16.46 -19.70
C GLY A 15 3.65 17.00 -20.88
N LEU A 16 2.96 16.14 -21.65
CA LEU A 16 2.14 16.54 -22.80
C LEU A 16 0.64 16.69 -22.47
N CYS A 17 0.18 16.28 -21.28
CA CYS A 17 -1.21 16.47 -20.86
C CYS A 17 -1.43 17.87 -20.27
N GLN A 18 -2.64 18.42 -20.44
CA GLN A 18 -3.01 19.70 -19.85
C GLN A 18 -3.11 19.60 -18.32
N SER A 19 -2.57 20.60 -17.63
CA SER A 19 -2.74 20.76 -16.19
C SER A 19 -4.18 21.17 -15.85
N GLY A 20 -4.86 20.46 -14.94
CA GLY A 20 -6.24 20.78 -14.54
C GLY A 20 -7.04 19.57 -14.02
N GLU A 21 -8.34 19.50 -14.35
CA GLU A 21 -9.22 18.37 -13.97
C GLU A 21 -8.74 17.02 -14.53
N ASP A 22 -7.87 17.05 -15.54
CA ASP A 22 -7.28 15.92 -16.26
C ASP A 22 -5.88 15.51 -15.76
N ASP A 23 -5.39 16.08 -14.65
CA ASP A 23 -4.06 15.79 -14.05
C ASP A 23 -3.83 14.29 -13.71
N TRP A 24 -4.91 13.51 -13.66
CA TRP A 24 -4.84 12.07 -13.39
C TRP A 24 -4.45 11.26 -14.62
N ILE A 25 -4.68 11.75 -15.85
CA ILE A 25 -4.41 11.01 -17.10
C ILE A 25 -2.93 10.63 -17.21
N PRO A 26 -1.97 11.57 -17.04
CA PRO A 26 -0.53 11.25 -16.96
C PRO A 26 -0.20 10.16 -15.96
N ARG A 27 -0.76 10.27 -14.75
CA ARG A 27 -0.47 9.35 -13.64
C ARG A 27 -1.09 7.98 -13.86
N GLY A 28 -2.30 7.94 -14.43
CA GLY A 28 -3.01 6.72 -14.80
C GLY A 28 -2.23 5.92 -15.83
N LEU A 29 -1.75 6.58 -16.89
CA LEU A 29 -0.95 5.97 -17.94
C LEU A 29 0.47 5.61 -17.48
N GLU A 30 1.09 6.39 -16.60
CA GLU A 30 2.35 6.04 -15.95
C GLU A 30 2.22 4.75 -15.13
N LEU A 31 1.21 4.69 -14.26
CA LEU A 31 0.92 3.51 -13.44
C LEU A 31 0.58 2.32 -14.33
N PHE A 32 -0.14 2.53 -15.44
CA PHE A 32 -0.45 1.49 -16.41
C PHE A 32 0.79 0.90 -17.11
N LEU A 33 1.70 1.75 -17.58
CA LEU A 33 2.93 1.31 -18.22
C LEU A 33 3.87 0.63 -17.21
N LEU A 34 3.90 1.13 -15.97
CA LEU A 34 4.58 0.50 -14.85
C LEU A 34 4.00 -0.89 -14.56
N LEU A 35 2.67 -1.03 -14.53
CA LEU A 35 1.99 -2.32 -14.35
C LEU A 35 2.37 -3.35 -15.41
N ARG A 36 2.50 -2.92 -16.67
CA ARG A 36 2.94 -3.80 -17.76
C ARG A 36 4.36 -4.31 -17.55
N VAL A 37 5.27 -3.43 -17.17
CA VAL A 37 6.65 -3.80 -16.80
C VAL A 37 6.65 -4.79 -15.63
N LEU A 38 5.86 -4.53 -14.60
CA LEU A 38 5.75 -5.37 -13.41
C LEU A 38 5.12 -6.74 -13.71
N ARG A 39 4.14 -6.81 -14.63
CA ARG A 39 3.53 -8.06 -15.09
C ARG A 39 4.51 -8.92 -15.87
N GLN A 40 5.30 -8.34 -16.77
CA GLN A 40 6.38 -9.05 -17.47
C GLN A 40 7.42 -9.60 -16.49
N ALA A 41 7.63 -8.93 -15.35
CA ALA A 41 8.49 -9.40 -14.27
C ALA A 41 7.81 -10.41 -13.30
N GLY A 42 6.56 -10.81 -13.54
CA GLY A 42 5.82 -11.76 -12.71
C GLY A 42 5.49 -11.25 -11.31
N ILE A 43 5.40 -9.93 -11.13
CA ILE A 43 5.06 -9.25 -9.86
C ILE A 43 3.86 -8.29 -9.98
N GLY A 44 3.29 -8.14 -11.18
CA GLY A 44 2.15 -7.25 -11.46
C GLY A 44 0.94 -7.50 -10.57
N ASP A 45 0.50 -8.76 -10.45
CA ASP A 45 -0.70 -9.12 -9.67
C ASP A 45 -0.58 -8.74 -8.19
N LEU A 46 0.61 -8.93 -7.61
CA LEU A 46 0.90 -8.64 -6.21
C LEU A 46 0.90 -7.12 -5.95
N TRP A 47 1.44 -6.35 -6.89
CA TRP A 47 1.45 -4.89 -6.82
C TRP A 47 0.06 -4.30 -7.04
N LEU A 48 -0.73 -4.85 -7.98
CA LEU A 48 -2.14 -4.49 -8.17
C LEU A 48 -2.92 -4.65 -6.88
N ARG A 49 -2.83 -5.81 -6.22
CA ARG A 49 -3.53 -6.05 -4.95
C ARG A 49 -3.13 -5.05 -3.85
N LEU A 50 -1.85 -4.72 -3.76
CA LEU A 50 -1.36 -3.72 -2.79
C LEU A 50 -1.90 -2.32 -3.08
N LEU A 51 -1.83 -1.86 -4.34
CA LEU A 51 -2.40 -0.58 -4.73
C LEU A 51 -3.89 -0.49 -4.44
N TRP A 52 -4.62 -1.56 -4.71
CA TRP A 52 -6.06 -1.62 -4.53
C TRP A 52 -6.48 -1.56 -3.06
N ARG A 53 -5.69 -2.15 -2.16
CA ARG A 53 -6.01 -2.18 -0.73
C ARG A 53 -5.53 -0.96 0.05
N GLN A 54 -4.43 -0.33 -0.37
CA GLN A 54 -3.91 0.88 0.30
C GLN A 54 -4.71 2.15 -0.01
N ARG A 55 -5.67 2.11 -0.95
CA ARG A 55 -6.42 3.30 -1.37
C ARG A 55 -7.81 3.31 -0.76
N ASP A 56 -8.00 4.21 0.20
CA ASP A 56 -9.34 4.70 0.56
C ASP A 56 -9.94 5.37 -0.70
N PRO A 57 -11.07 4.87 -1.26
CA PRO A 57 -11.73 5.47 -2.43
C PRO A 57 -12.17 6.92 -2.22
N LEU A 58 -12.06 7.43 -0.99
CA LEU A 58 -12.37 8.81 -0.62
C LEU A 58 -11.13 9.73 -0.62
N ALA A 59 -9.91 9.20 -0.45
CA ALA A 59 -8.68 10.00 -0.39
C ALA A 59 -8.09 10.30 -1.77
N PHE A 60 -8.26 9.38 -2.72
CA PHE A 60 -8.16 9.63 -4.15
C PHE A 60 -9.60 9.80 -4.64
N GLY A 61 -9.99 10.98 -5.09
CA GLY A 61 -11.37 11.22 -5.55
C GLY A 61 -11.87 10.09 -6.45
N LYS A 62 -13.14 9.68 -6.30
CA LYS A 62 -13.74 8.50 -6.94
C LYS A 62 -13.36 8.27 -8.42
N ALA A 63 -13.16 9.34 -9.18
CA ALA A 63 -12.68 9.31 -10.56
C ALA A 63 -11.31 8.59 -10.68
N GLN A 64 -10.29 9.03 -9.95
CA GLN A 64 -8.92 8.51 -10.07
C GLN A 64 -8.79 7.02 -9.69
N ALA A 65 -9.65 6.52 -8.81
CA ALA A 65 -9.73 5.10 -8.49
C ALA A 65 -10.44 4.30 -9.60
N ALA A 66 -11.51 4.84 -10.18
CA ALA A 66 -12.20 4.23 -11.33
C ALA A 66 -11.28 4.13 -12.56
N ASP A 67 -10.45 5.14 -12.77
CA ASP A 67 -9.63 5.25 -13.98
C ASP A 67 -8.42 4.29 -13.98
N LEU A 68 -7.78 4.09 -12.83
CA LEU A 68 -6.74 3.05 -12.69
C LEU A 68 -7.30 1.63 -12.79
N SER A 69 -8.55 1.46 -12.38
CA SER A 69 -9.26 0.19 -12.51
C SER A 69 -9.58 -0.11 -13.96
N MET A 70 -9.95 0.92 -14.73
CA MET A 70 -10.15 0.82 -16.17
C MET A 70 -8.85 0.42 -16.87
N PHE A 71 -7.72 1.03 -16.54
CA PHE A 71 -6.42 0.65 -17.11
C PHE A 71 -5.98 -0.76 -16.70
N ALA A 72 -6.14 -1.14 -15.44
CA ALA A 72 -5.83 -2.49 -15.00
C ALA A 72 -6.77 -3.53 -15.65
N TRP A 73 -8.05 -3.19 -15.86
CA TRP A 73 -8.98 -3.99 -16.64
C TRP A 73 -8.55 -4.14 -18.09
N LEU A 74 -8.22 -3.04 -18.77
CA LEU A 74 -7.71 -3.07 -20.15
C LEU A 74 -6.54 -4.04 -20.24
N GLN A 75 -5.59 -3.99 -19.33
CA GLN A 75 -4.46 -4.92 -19.35
C GLN A 75 -4.85 -6.41 -19.24
N HIS A 76 -5.93 -6.73 -18.54
CA HIS A 76 -6.38 -8.11 -18.29
C HIS A 76 -7.39 -8.61 -19.33
N SER A 77 -8.06 -7.70 -20.02
CA SER A 77 -9.21 -8.01 -20.85
C SER A 77 -8.94 -7.96 -22.34
N ILE A 78 -7.79 -7.41 -22.75
CA ILE A 78 -7.35 -7.42 -24.15
C ILE A 78 -5.96 -7.97 -24.33
N SER A 79 -5.69 -8.38 -25.56
CA SER A 79 -4.39 -8.88 -25.96
C SER A 79 -3.33 -7.77 -25.86
N ASP A 80 -2.07 -8.17 -25.63
CA ASP A 80 -0.94 -7.24 -25.63
C ASP A 80 -0.85 -6.45 -26.94
N SER A 81 -1.26 -7.04 -28.07
CA SER A 81 -1.29 -6.40 -29.39
C SER A 81 -2.35 -5.30 -29.52
N GLU A 82 -3.58 -5.54 -29.04
CA GLU A 82 -4.64 -4.53 -29.04
C GLU A 82 -4.28 -3.37 -28.12
N LEU A 83 -3.62 -3.69 -27.02
CA LEU A 83 -3.15 -2.69 -26.08
C LEU A 83 -2.02 -1.84 -26.64
N ASP A 84 -1.06 -2.47 -27.32
CA ASP A 84 0.03 -1.76 -28.00
C ASP A 84 -0.51 -0.79 -29.06
N GLU A 85 -1.56 -1.21 -29.77
CA GLU A 85 -2.20 -0.36 -30.76
C GLU A 85 -2.94 0.82 -30.11
N PHE A 86 -3.68 0.60 -29.02
CA PHE A 86 -4.27 1.66 -28.22
C PHE A 86 -3.23 2.68 -27.75
N LEU A 87 -2.12 2.21 -27.17
CA LEU A 87 -1.03 3.08 -26.71
C LEU A 87 -0.38 3.85 -27.85
N ARG A 88 -0.16 3.22 -29.01
CA ARG A 88 0.38 3.90 -30.20
C ARG A 88 -0.56 5.00 -30.69
N GLN A 89 -1.86 4.75 -30.72
CA GLN A 89 -2.86 5.74 -31.14
C GLN A 89 -2.95 6.90 -30.14
N ALA A 90 -2.96 6.60 -28.84
CA ALA A 90 -2.89 7.62 -27.80
C ALA A 90 -1.61 8.45 -27.93
N ILE A 91 -0.44 7.81 -28.07
CA ILE A 91 0.84 8.52 -28.22
C ILE A 91 0.88 9.38 -29.48
N ALA A 92 0.37 8.87 -30.61
CA ALA A 92 0.32 9.63 -31.85
C ALA A 92 -0.53 10.90 -31.70
N ARG A 93 -1.72 10.80 -31.09
CA ARG A 93 -2.59 11.96 -30.81
C ARG A 93 -1.94 12.96 -29.84
N GLY A 94 -1.30 12.46 -28.79
CA GLY A 94 -0.61 13.29 -27.79
C GLY A 94 0.58 14.10 -28.33
N ARG A 95 1.15 13.69 -29.48
CA ARG A 95 2.20 14.45 -30.18
C ARG A 95 1.65 15.64 -30.95
N GLU A 96 0.38 15.59 -31.36
CA GLU A 96 -0.27 16.64 -32.15
C GLU A 96 -0.94 17.68 -31.26
N ALA A 97 -1.57 17.24 -30.16
CA ALA A 97 -2.18 18.11 -29.16
C ALA A 97 -2.23 17.40 -27.79
N PRO A 98 -2.32 18.15 -26.67
CA PRO A 98 -2.61 17.56 -25.36
C PRO A 98 -3.87 16.70 -25.41
N ILE A 99 -3.78 15.47 -24.91
CA ILE A 99 -4.91 14.54 -24.88
C ILE A 99 -5.86 14.94 -23.76
N THR A 100 -7.14 15.07 -24.08
CA THR A 100 -8.21 15.29 -23.12
C THR A 100 -8.89 13.97 -22.72
N LEU A 101 -9.65 13.98 -21.63
CA LEU A 101 -10.49 12.83 -21.26
C LEU A 101 -11.41 12.39 -22.42
N LYS A 102 -11.98 13.35 -23.13
CA LYS A 102 -12.88 13.08 -24.27
C LYS A 102 -12.18 12.34 -25.41
N ASP A 103 -10.89 12.61 -25.62
CA ASP A 103 -10.08 11.91 -26.63
C ASP A 103 -9.79 10.47 -26.21
N LEU A 104 -9.53 10.24 -24.92
CA LEU A 104 -9.41 8.90 -24.36
C LEU A 104 -10.74 8.16 -24.42
N GLU A 105 -11.85 8.79 -24.02
CA GLU A 105 -13.19 8.21 -24.13
C GLU A 105 -13.52 7.84 -25.56
N GLN A 106 -13.18 8.67 -26.55
CA GLN A 106 -13.35 8.32 -27.96
C GLN A 106 -12.52 7.11 -28.38
N LEU A 107 -11.27 7.00 -27.95
CA LEU A 107 -10.45 5.81 -28.17
C LEU A 107 -11.05 4.57 -27.46
N LEU A 108 -11.70 4.78 -26.32
CA LEU A 108 -12.35 3.78 -25.48
C LEU A 108 -13.82 3.52 -25.84
N THR A 109 -14.45 4.24 -26.77
CA THR A 109 -15.88 4.03 -27.13
C THR A 109 -16.16 2.65 -27.73
N GLN A 110 -15.13 1.96 -28.20
CA GLN A 110 -15.21 0.56 -28.65
C GLN A 110 -15.18 -0.45 -27.48
N TRP A 111 -15.11 0.04 -26.23
CA TRP A 111 -14.79 -0.72 -25.03
C TRP A 111 -15.87 -0.53 -23.96
N PRO A 112 -16.00 -1.46 -22.99
CA PRO A 112 -17.01 -1.36 -21.94
C PRO A 112 -16.80 -0.11 -21.08
N SER A 113 -17.89 0.37 -20.47
CA SER A 113 -17.83 1.54 -19.58
C SER A 113 -16.90 1.30 -18.38
N ALA A 114 -16.28 2.36 -17.86
CA ALA A 114 -15.36 2.28 -16.71
C ALA A 114 -16.00 1.60 -15.48
N GLU A 115 -17.31 1.80 -15.26
CA GLU A 115 -18.07 1.17 -14.17
C GLU A 115 -18.24 -0.35 -14.37
N TRP A 116 -18.42 -0.81 -15.61
CA TRP A 116 -18.44 -2.23 -15.93
C TRP A 116 -17.04 -2.85 -15.80
N CYS A 117 -16.02 -2.16 -16.31
CA CYS A 117 -14.60 -2.56 -16.18
C CYS A 117 -14.20 -2.72 -14.71
N LEU A 118 -14.67 -1.82 -13.83
CA LEU A 118 -14.50 -1.89 -12.38
C LEU A 118 -15.06 -3.18 -11.77
N VAL A 119 -16.29 -3.56 -12.14
CA VAL A 119 -16.97 -4.75 -11.60
C VAL A 119 -16.31 -6.03 -12.14
N ASP A 120 -16.08 -6.11 -13.45
CA ASP A 120 -15.44 -7.26 -14.09
C ASP A 120 -13.99 -7.44 -13.64
N PHE A 121 -13.23 -6.34 -13.50
CA PHE A 121 -11.85 -6.41 -13.03
C PHE A 121 -11.75 -6.90 -11.58
N ARG A 122 -12.67 -6.48 -10.71
CA ARG A 122 -12.74 -7.01 -9.34
C ARG A 122 -13.00 -8.51 -9.34
N ALA A 123 -13.96 -8.98 -10.14
CA ALA A 123 -14.24 -10.40 -10.29
C ALA A 123 -13.00 -11.17 -10.80
N ARG A 124 -12.28 -10.62 -11.78
CA ARG A 124 -11.05 -11.23 -12.34
C ARG A 124 -9.84 -11.17 -11.39
N LEU A 125 -9.69 -10.13 -10.58
CA LEU A 125 -8.64 -10.05 -9.56
C LEU A 125 -8.77 -11.15 -8.50
N ASP A 126 -9.99 -11.58 -8.22
CA ASP A 126 -10.26 -12.72 -7.33
C ASP A 126 -9.90 -14.06 -8.00
N GLU A 127 -10.01 -14.16 -9.33
CA GLU A 127 -9.65 -15.34 -10.12
C GLU A 127 -8.15 -15.46 -10.43
N VAL A 128 -7.45 -14.35 -10.67
CA VAL A 128 -6.01 -14.32 -10.99
C VAL A 128 -5.20 -14.41 -9.69
N SER A 129 -5.04 -15.63 -9.19
CA SER A 129 -4.25 -15.92 -7.99
C SER A 129 -2.94 -16.61 -8.37
N SER A 130 -1.85 -15.82 -8.42
CA SER A 130 -0.50 -16.35 -8.62
C SER A 130 -0.06 -17.22 -7.43
N ALA A 131 0.80 -18.22 -7.66
CA ALA A 131 1.28 -19.10 -6.60
C ALA A 131 1.97 -18.34 -5.45
N LYS A 132 2.68 -17.25 -5.77
CA LYS A 132 3.32 -16.36 -4.79
C LYS A 132 2.32 -15.64 -3.89
N LEU A 133 1.15 -15.30 -4.43
CA LEU A 133 0.07 -14.66 -3.69
C LEU A 133 -0.64 -15.67 -2.78
N LYS A 134 -0.95 -16.88 -3.28
CA LYS A 134 -1.52 -17.95 -2.46
C LYS A 134 -0.64 -18.30 -1.26
N GLU A 135 0.68 -18.33 -1.45
CA GLU A 135 1.63 -18.57 -0.34
C GLU A 135 1.48 -17.52 0.77
N VAL A 136 1.42 -16.24 0.41
CA VAL A 136 1.26 -15.15 1.39
C VAL A 136 -0.09 -15.22 2.10
N GLU A 137 -1.18 -15.45 1.36
CA GLU A 137 -2.53 -15.60 1.93
C GLU A 137 -2.64 -16.80 2.86
N GLN A 138 -2.02 -17.93 2.53
CA GLN A 138 -2.00 -19.12 3.37
C GLN A 138 -1.29 -18.85 4.71
N VAL A 139 -0.17 -18.14 4.68
CA VAL A 139 0.56 -17.79 5.91
C VAL A 139 -0.25 -16.79 6.74
N ALA A 140 -0.88 -15.78 6.13
CA ALA A 140 -1.74 -14.83 6.84
C ALA A 140 -2.93 -15.54 7.53
N ARG A 141 -3.64 -16.40 6.80
CA ARG A 141 -4.73 -17.21 7.36
C ARG A 141 -4.26 -18.15 8.46
N ALA A 142 -3.04 -18.70 8.37
CA ALA A 142 -2.49 -19.55 9.42
C ALA A 142 -2.30 -18.76 10.73
N TRP A 143 -1.95 -17.48 10.65
CA TRP A 143 -1.86 -16.59 11.82
C TRP A 143 -3.21 -16.15 12.37
N GLU A 144 -4.20 -15.91 11.52
CA GLU A 144 -5.57 -15.62 11.98
C GLU A 144 -6.16 -16.80 12.77
N ASN A 145 -5.84 -18.03 12.36
CA ASN A 145 -6.34 -19.24 12.99
C ASN A 145 -5.53 -19.69 14.22
N ILE A 146 -4.39 -19.04 14.52
CA ILE A 146 -3.58 -19.45 15.66
C ILE A 146 -4.07 -18.78 16.93
N ILE A 147 -4.41 -19.61 17.91
CA ILE A 147 -4.76 -19.15 19.25
C ILE A 147 -3.47 -19.13 20.08
N PRO A 148 -3.02 -17.96 20.56
CA PRO A 148 -1.80 -17.83 21.34
C PRO A 148 -1.94 -18.58 22.68
N SER A 149 -0.82 -19.04 23.24
CA SER A 149 -0.76 -19.89 24.46
C SER A 149 -1.41 -19.24 25.68
N GLU A 150 -1.42 -17.91 25.70
CA GLU A 150 -1.96 -17.06 26.76
C GLU A 150 -3.50 -17.08 26.79
N VAL A 151 -4.14 -17.59 25.73
CA VAL A 151 -5.60 -17.73 25.60
C VAL A 151 -6.00 -19.20 25.82
N VAL A 152 -7.14 -19.42 26.48
CA VAL A 152 -7.68 -20.76 26.74
C VAL A 152 -7.82 -21.54 25.43
N GLY A 153 -7.18 -22.72 25.36
CA GLY A 153 -7.12 -23.53 24.13
C GLY A 153 -5.92 -23.25 23.22
N GLY A 154 -5.06 -22.30 23.60
CA GLY A 154 -3.80 -22.01 22.93
C GLY A 154 -2.77 -23.13 23.06
N SER A 155 -1.84 -23.19 22.11
CA SER A 155 -0.76 -24.17 22.12
C SER A 155 0.55 -23.56 21.65
N GLU A 156 1.48 -23.38 22.59
CA GLU A 156 2.83 -22.89 22.33
C GLU A 156 3.57 -23.75 21.30
N ALA A 157 3.33 -25.06 21.30
CA ALA A 157 3.89 -25.99 20.32
C ALA A 157 3.35 -25.73 18.90
N LYS A 158 2.06 -25.37 18.74
CA LYS A 158 1.51 -24.99 17.43
C LYS A 158 2.07 -23.65 16.96
N LEU A 159 2.16 -22.67 17.86
CA LEU A 159 2.74 -21.35 17.59
C LEU A 159 4.20 -21.48 17.14
N SER A 160 5.01 -22.20 17.90
CA SER A 160 6.42 -22.45 17.59
C SER A 160 6.60 -23.16 16.24
N LYS A 161 5.78 -24.17 15.94
CA LYS A 161 5.80 -24.85 14.64
C LYS A 161 5.45 -23.92 13.49
N LEU A 162 4.44 -23.05 13.65
CA LEU A 162 4.09 -22.06 12.64
C LEU A 162 5.27 -21.12 12.39
N ILE A 163 5.83 -20.53 13.46
CA ILE A 163 6.98 -19.63 13.41
C ILE A 163 8.15 -20.27 12.67
N ILE A 164 8.59 -21.47 13.09
CA ILE A 164 9.76 -22.15 12.49
C ILE A 164 9.53 -22.40 10.99
N ARG A 165 8.34 -22.89 10.62
CA ARG A 165 8.04 -23.23 9.22
C ARG A 165 8.01 -22.02 8.30
N THR A 166 7.57 -20.88 8.81
CA THR A 166 7.28 -19.69 8.00
C THR A 166 8.37 -18.63 8.07
N ALA A 167 9.12 -18.53 9.18
CA ALA A 167 10.13 -17.50 9.36
C ALA A 167 11.22 -17.51 8.28
N ILE A 168 11.66 -18.69 7.84
CA ILE A 168 12.64 -18.81 6.74
C ILE A 168 12.05 -18.25 5.44
N HIS A 169 10.78 -18.55 5.15
CA HIS A 169 10.10 -18.04 3.95
C HIS A 169 9.99 -16.52 3.99
N VAL A 170 9.49 -15.97 5.11
CA VAL A 170 9.28 -14.52 5.25
C VAL A 170 10.61 -13.78 5.25
N LYS A 171 11.60 -14.21 6.04
CA LYS A 171 12.88 -13.48 6.17
C LYS A 171 13.71 -13.55 4.89
N VAL A 172 13.84 -14.74 4.31
CA VAL A 172 14.85 -15.02 3.27
C VAL A 172 14.25 -15.04 1.86
N LYS A 173 13.04 -15.58 1.68
CA LYS A 173 12.49 -15.85 0.34
C LYS A 173 11.54 -14.78 -0.16
N TRP A 174 10.75 -14.17 0.72
CA TRP A 174 9.72 -13.22 0.31
C TRP A 174 10.31 -11.89 -0.13
N SER A 175 9.78 -11.40 -1.25
CA SER A 175 10.05 -10.03 -1.73
C SER A 175 9.45 -8.99 -0.79
N THR A 176 9.90 -7.73 -0.93
CA THR A 176 9.31 -6.59 -0.22
C THR A 176 7.79 -6.54 -0.39
N LEU A 177 7.29 -6.72 -1.62
CA LEU A 177 5.86 -6.67 -1.90
C LEU A 177 5.10 -7.82 -1.23
N GLN A 178 5.68 -9.03 -1.13
CA GLN A 178 5.03 -10.15 -0.42
C GLN A 178 4.93 -9.85 1.08
N LYS A 179 5.98 -9.25 1.66
CA LYS A 179 5.97 -8.80 3.05
C LYS A 179 4.93 -7.72 3.28
N LEU A 180 4.84 -6.71 2.41
CA LEU A 180 3.82 -5.66 2.50
C LEU A 180 2.40 -6.24 2.38
N LEU A 181 2.17 -7.18 1.45
CA LEU A 181 0.86 -7.82 1.30
C LEU A 181 0.50 -8.64 2.53
N PHE A 182 1.47 -9.36 3.11
CA PHE A 182 1.27 -10.10 4.34
C PHE A 182 0.86 -9.18 5.50
N LEU A 183 1.57 -8.07 5.70
CA LEU A 183 1.27 -7.10 6.75
C LEU A 183 -0.12 -6.46 6.55
N ASP A 184 -0.47 -6.14 5.31
CA ASP A 184 -1.79 -5.63 4.96
C ASP A 184 -2.90 -6.66 5.27
N LEU A 185 -2.70 -7.94 4.91
CA LEU A 185 -3.63 -9.02 5.24
C LEU A 185 -3.82 -9.16 6.75
N LEU A 186 -2.73 -9.17 7.52
CA LEU A 186 -2.82 -9.23 8.98
C LEU A 186 -3.58 -8.05 9.58
N GLY A 187 -3.46 -6.86 8.99
CA GLY A 187 -4.20 -5.68 9.44
C GLY A 187 -5.70 -5.78 9.20
N HIS A 188 -6.15 -6.51 8.19
CA HIS A 188 -7.58 -6.73 7.95
C HIS A 188 -8.12 -7.97 8.67
N GLY A 189 -7.24 -8.91 9.00
CA GLY A 189 -7.55 -10.13 9.71
C GLY A 189 -7.73 -9.95 11.22
N GLY A 190 -8.39 -10.92 11.84
CA GLY A 190 -8.47 -11.04 13.30
C GLY A 190 -7.22 -11.73 13.85
N ILE A 191 -6.11 -11.00 14.00
CA ILE A 191 -4.91 -11.51 14.68
C ILE A 191 -4.85 -11.01 16.13
N TYR A 192 -4.54 -11.94 17.05
CA TYR A 192 -4.29 -11.62 18.46
C TYR A 192 -3.04 -10.75 18.61
N ARG A 193 -3.09 -9.82 19.57
CA ARG A 193 -1.98 -8.91 19.89
C ARG A 193 -0.70 -9.67 20.22
N GLU A 194 -0.79 -10.73 21.01
CA GLU A 194 0.34 -11.57 21.43
C GLU A 194 0.96 -12.28 20.23
N SER A 195 0.13 -12.85 19.35
CA SER A 195 0.57 -13.44 18.08
C SER A 195 1.30 -12.42 17.20
N LEU A 196 0.81 -11.19 17.15
CA LEU A 196 1.45 -10.11 16.38
C LEU A 196 2.86 -9.79 16.91
N ILE A 197 3.05 -9.78 18.24
CA ILE A 197 4.38 -9.60 18.84
C ILE A 197 5.34 -10.72 18.41
N HIS A 198 4.87 -11.97 18.40
CA HIS A 198 5.67 -13.09 17.92
C HIS A 198 6.01 -12.96 16.43
N VAL A 199 5.08 -12.49 15.59
CA VAL A 199 5.31 -12.22 14.16
C VAL A 199 6.45 -11.21 13.99
N GLY A 200 6.40 -10.08 14.69
CA GLY A 200 7.40 -9.01 14.59
C GLY A 200 8.81 -9.51 14.87
N ASN A 201 8.97 -10.22 15.99
CA ASN A 201 10.24 -10.79 16.42
C ASN A 201 10.71 -11.93 15.50
N ALA A 202 9.84 -12.89 15.22
CA ALA A 202 10.17 -14.07 14.44
C ALA A 202 10.52 -13.74 12.99
N TYR A 203 9.86 -12.75 12.40
CA TYR A 203 10.06 -12.37 10.99
C TYR A 203 10.98 -11.15 10.82
N GLY A 204 11.38 -10.51 11.92
CA GLY A 204 12.35 -9.43 11.91
C GLY A 204 11.77 -8.11 11.40
N PHE A 205 10.45 -7.92 11.47
CA PHE A 205 9.82 -6.65 11.07
C PHE A 205 10.17 -5.52 12.02
N ASP A 206 10.33 -5.81 13.32
CA ASP A 206 10.81 -4.84 14.31
C ASP A 206 12.13 -4.22 13.85
N LEU A 207 13.04 -5.02 13.31
CA LEU A 207 14.39 -4.62 12.89
C LEU A 207 14.52 -4.39 11.38
N SER A 208 13.40 -4.23 10.65
CA SER A 208 13.44 -4.10 9.19
C SER A 208 14.21 -2.84 8.77
N VAL A 209 15.21 -3.01 7.92
CA VAL A 209 15.92 -1.89 7.26
C VAL A 209 15.14 -1.33 6.07
N ASN A 210 14.13 -2.07 5.59
CA ASN A 210 13.22 -1.57 4.56
C ASN A 210 12.14 -0.70 5.22
N MET A 211 12.18 0.60 4.94
CA MET A 211 11.30 1.60 5.56
C MET A 211 9.83 1.45 5.18
N GLU A 212 9.50 0.91 4.01
CA GLU A 212 8.11 0.62 3.64
C GLU A 212 7.54 -0.49 4.52
N VAL A 213 8.31 -1.56 4.68
CA VAL A 213 7.93 -2.70 5.54
C VAL A 213 7.84 -2.26 6.99
N LEU A 214 8.81 -1.45 7.46
CA LEU A 214 8.82 -0.95 8.83
C LEU A 214 7.66 0.01 9.10
N ALA A 215 7.32 0.89 8.14
CA ALA A 215 6.17 1.79 8.25
C ALA A 215 4.86 0.99 8.33
N ALA A 216 4.65 0.03 7.43
CA ALA A 216 3.49 -0.85 7.45
C ALA A 216 3.38 -1.63 8.77
N TRP A 217 4.51 -2.10 9.30
CA TRP A 217 4.56 -2.75 10.60
C TRP A 217 4.19 -1.82 11.76
N CYS A 218 4.70 -0.59 11.79
CA CYS A 218 4.36 0.39 12.81
C CYS A 218 2.86 0.71 12.82
N LEU A 219 2.25 0.88 11.64
CA LEU A 219 0.80 1.10 11.52
C LEU A 219 0.01 -0.08 12.07
N LEU A 220 0.47 -1.31 11.81
CA LEU A 220 -0.17 -2.52 12.33
C LEU A 220 -0.08 -2.62 13.86
N LEU A 221 1.07 -2.29 14.45
CA LEU A 221 1.24 -2.24 15.90
C LEU A 221 0.28 -1.23 16.56
N VAL A 222 0.10 -0.04 15.96
CA VAL A 222 -0.86 0.97 16.45
C VAL A 222 -2.29 0.45 16.34
N LYS A 223 -2.64 -0.17 15.21
CA LYS A 223 -3.98 -0.73 14.95
C LYS A 223 -4.37 -1.81 15.97
N HIS A 224 -3.44 -2.69 16.34
CA HIS A 224 -3.67 -3.79 17.28
C HIS A 224 -3.30 -3.46 18.74
N ASN A 225 -3.16 -2.16 19.07
CA ASN A 225 -2.90 -1.69 20.43
C ASN A 225 -1.61 -2.28 21.08
N CYS A 226 -0.55 -2.48 20.29
CA CYS A 226 0.74 -2.99 20.74
C CYS A 226 1.62 -1.88 21.37
N GLN A 227 1.11 -1.22 22.41
CA GLN A 227 1.78 -0.09 23.07
C GLN A 227 3.17 -0.42 23.64
N ASP A 228 3.41 -1.68 24.03
CA ASP A 228 4.69 -2.13 24.60
C ASP A 228 5.82 -2.15 23.55
N HIS A 229 5.49 -2.02 22.26
CA HIS A 229 6.43 -1.97 21.14
C HIS A 229 6.67 -0.55 20.61
N VAL A 230 6.35 0.49 21.39
CA VAL A 230 6.57 1.89 20.98
C VAL A 230 8.04 2.18 20.60
N GLY A 231 9.00 1.42 21.13
CA GLY A 231 10.40 1.53 20.73
C GLY A 231 10.63 1.30 19.23
N VAL A 232 9.80 0.46 18.57
CA VAL A 232 9.84 0.24 17.12
C VAL A 232 9.41 1.50 16.36
N LEU A 233 8.33 2.16 16.81
CA LEU A 233 7.81 3.40 16.23
C LEU A 233 8.83 4.53 16.40
N LYS A 234 9.44 4.65 17.58
CA LYS A 234 10.50 5.63 17.86
C LYS A 234 11.68 5.44 16.91
N ARG A 235 12.18 4.21 16.75
CA ARG A 235 13.25 3.90 15.80
C ARG A 235 12.85 4.27 14.38
N PHE A 236 11.65 3.91 13.94
CA PHE A 236 11.15 4.28 12.62
C PHE A 236 11.22 5.79 12.40
N LEU A 237 10.66 6.59 13.31
CA LEU A 237 10.65 8.06 13.22
C LEU A 237 12.05 8.71 13.30
N GLN A 238 13.04 8.05 13.89
CA GLN A 238 14.42 8.53 13.94
C GLN A 238 15.20 8.30 12.63
N HIS A 239 14.77 7.34 11.80
CA HIS A 239 15.51 6.94 10.60
C HIS A 239 14.85 7.40 9.28
N GLN A 240 13.68 8.05 9.34
CA GLN A 240 13.02 8.60 8.16
C GLN A 240 12.29 9.91 8.49
N GLY A 241 12.16 10.78 7.49
CA GLY A 241 11.43 12.06 7.59
C GLY A 241 10.50 12.29 6.40
N GLU A 242 10.09 11.21 5.74
CA GLU A 242 9.21 11.28 4.57
C GLU A 242 7.80 11.67 5.02
N MET A 243 7.22 12.66 4.33
CA MET A 243 5.96 13.28 4.73
C MET A 243 4.85 12.25 4.85
N ASP A 244 4.59 11.49 3.79
CA ASP A 244 3.41 10.62 3.70
C ASP A 244 3.41 9.56 4.81
N ARG A 245 4.56 8.93 5.06
CA ARG A 245 4.68 7.85 6.05
C ARG A 245 4.67 8.39 7.48
N THR A 246 5.34 9.51 7.72
CA THR A 246 5.36 10.17 9.04
C THR A 246 3.96 10.63 9.43
N VAL A 247 3.29 11.34 8.52
CA VAL A 247 1.93 11.86 8.72
C VAL A 247 0.93 10.71 8.86
N ALA A 248 1.05 9.65 8.07
CA ALA A 248 0.19 8.46 8.22
C ALA A 248 0.30 7.81 9.60
N LEU A 249 1.52 7.66 10.14
CA LEU A 249 1.72 7.09 11.47
C LEU A 249 1.09 7.97 12.56
N PHE A 250 1.30 9.29 12.52
CA PHE A 250 0.69 10.20 13.49
C PHE A 250 -0.83 10.29 13.36
N ASN A 251 -1.38 10.14 12.15
CA ASN A 251 -2.82 10.00 11.93
C ASN A 251 -3.36 8.74 12.62
N ALA A 252 -2.69 7.60 12.46
CA ALA A 252 -3.07 6.35 13.12
C ALA A 252 -3.01 6.49 14.65
N LEU A 253 -1.94 7.10 15.18
CA LEU A 253 -1.79 7.36 16.61
C LEU A 253 -2.89 8.28 17.15
N ALA A 254 -3.20 9.37 16.44
CA ALA A 254 -4.27 10.30 16.81
C ALA A 254 -5.65 9.63 16.77
N ALA A 255 -5.91 8.78 15.78
CA ALA A 255 -7.14 8.00 15.69
C ALA A 255 -7.27 7.01 16.85
N SER A 256 -6.23 6.22 17.12
CA SER A 256 -6.20 5.29 18.26
C SER A 256 -6.28 6.01 19.61
N GLY A 257 -5.69 7.21 19.71
CA GLY A 257 -5.77 8.07 20.89
C GLY A 257 -7.18 8.52 21.24
N LYS A 258 -8.12 8.55 20.29
CA LYS A 258 -9.54 8.82 20.57
C LYS A 258 -10.21 7.69 21.36
N VAL A 259 -9.73 6.46 21.19
CA VAL A 259 -10.25 5.26 21.84
C VAL A 259 -9.47 4.96 23.12
N GLU A 260 -8.14 5.07 23.07
CA GLU A 260 -7.23 4.68 24.14
C GLU A 260 -6.29 5.83 24.52
N THR A 261 -6.49 6.41 25.71
CA THR A 261 -5.78 7.63 26.16
C THR A 261 -4.27 7.45 26.18
N ARG A 262 -3.74 6.25 26.45
CA ARG A 262 -2.29 5.99 26.44
C ARG A 262 -1.65 6.30 25.08
N TRP A 263 -2.34 6.12 23.97
CA TRP A 263 -1.82 6.51 22.65
C TRP A 263 -1.66 8.03 22.49
N LYS A 264 -2.45 8.86 23.18
CA LYS A 264 -2.25 10.32 23.15
C LYS A 264 -0.91 10.71 23.78
N PHE A 265 -0.61 10.15 24.95
CA PHE A 265 0.65 10.38 25.63
C PHE A 265 1.85 9.88 24.81
N LEU A 266 1.75 8.66 24.24
CA LEU A 266 2.79 8.12 23.38
C LEU A 266 2.97 8.96 22.10
N ALA A 267 1.88 9.45 21.50
CA ALA A 267 1.95 10.31 20.33
C ALA A 267 2.65 11.64 20.65
N GLN A 268 2.35 12.25 21.80
CA GLN A 268 3.03 13.46 22.27
C GLN A 268 4.52 13.22 22.52
N GLU A 269 4.87 12.14 23.23
CA GLU A 269 6.27 11.80 23.52
C GLU A 269 7.08 11.56 22.23
N LEU A 270 6.50 10.80 21.29
CA LEU A 270 7.11 10.54 19.99
C LEU A 270 7.30 11.85 19.21
N TRP A 271 6.29 12.72 19.21
CA TRP A 271 6.34 14.02 18.56
C TRP A 271 7.44 14.91 19.12
N GLU A 272 7.50 15.09 20.44
CA GLU A 272 8.53 15.91 21.10
C GLU A 272 9.94 15.38 20.82
N THR A 273 10.09 14.06 20.69
CA THR A 273 11.36 13.43 20.35
C THR A 273 11.79 13.68 18.90
N CYS A 274 10.87 13.49 17.94
CA CYS A 274 11.23 13.49 16.52
C CYS A 274 11.08 14.87 15.84
N GLN A 275 10.22 15.76 16.37
CA GLN A 275 9.93 17.06 15.76
C GLN A 275 11.19 17.81 15.30
N PRO A 276 12.26 17.97 16.12
CA PRO A 276 13.41 18.78 15.73
C PRO A 276 14.15 18.27 14.48
N GLN A 277 13.97 17.00 14.13
CA GLN A 277 14.64 16.33 13.02
C GLN A 277 13.80 16.35 11.72
N LEU A 278 12.52 16.72 11.80
CA LEU A 278 11.60 16.74 10.67
C LEU A 278 11.67 18.06 9.91
N SER A 279 11.38 18.04 8.61
CA SER A 279 11.28 19.27 7.83
C SER A 279 10.09 20.13 8.30
N PRO A 280 10.14 21.47 8.16
CA PRO A 280 9.06 22.36 8.61
C PRO A 280 7.68 22.01 8.03
N VAL A 281 7.63 21.53 6.80
CA VAL A 281 6.39 21.10 6.13
C VAL A 281 5.79 19.89 6.83
N VAL A 282 6.61 18.87 7.11
CA VAL A 282 6.16 17.67 7.83
C VAL A 282 5.76 18.02 9.25
N GLN A 283 6.53 18.88 9.92
CA GLN A 283 6.22 19.34 11.27
C GLN A 283 4.84 19.99 11.33
N HIS A 284 4.54 20.89 10.39
CA HIS A 284 3.25 21.58 10.33
C HIS A 284 2.08 20.59 10.14
N GLN A 285 2.23 19.63 9.23
CA GLN A 285 1.19 18.61 8.97
C GLN A 285 0.96 17.71 10.18
N VAL A 286 2.04 17.20 10.80
CA VAL A 286 1.92 16.36 11.99
C VAL A 286 1.29 17.14 13.16
N PHE A 287 1.67 18.41 13.35
CA PHE A 287 1.06 19.25 14.38
C PHE A 287 -0.45 19.40 14.17
N GLN A 288 -0.91 19.65 12.94
CA GLN A 288 -2.33 19.74 12.63
C GLN A 288 -3.08 18.44 12.99
N VAL A 289 -2.51 17.29 12.62
CA VAL A 289 -3.06 15.96 12.92
C VAL A 289 -3.19 15.75 14.44
N LEU A 290 -2.12 16.00 15.18
CA LEU A 290 -2.08 15.78 16.62
C LEU A 290 -2.96 16.77 17.38
N HIS A 291 -3.02 18.03 16.93
CA HIS A 291 -3.93 19.03 17.48
C HIS A 291 -5.40 18.63 17.27
N ALA A 292 -5.77 18.23 16.05
CA ALA A 292 -7.12 17.73 15.75
C ALA A 292 -7.46 16.46 16.54
N GLY A 293 -6.47 15.59 16.75
CA GLY A 293 -6.56 14.40 17.60
C GLY A 293 -6.60 14.67 19.10
N LYS A 294 -6.44 15.94 19.54
CA LYS A 294 -6.27 16.32 20.95
C LYS A 294 -5.19 15.49 21.64
N CYS A 295 -4.06 15.30 20.94
CA CYS A 295 -2.88 14.58 21.39
C CYS A 295 -1.76 15.53 21.83
N ILE A 296 -1.88 16.84 21.58
CA ILE A 296 -0.97 17.88 22.07
C ILE A 296 -1.74 18.76 23.05
N GLY A 297 -1.18 18.99 24.24
CA GLY A 297 -1.78 19.84 25.27
C GLY A 297 -1.29 19.48 26.66
N ARG A 298 -1.85 20.15 27.69
CA ARG A 298 -1.69 19.70 29.08
C ARG A 298 -2.72 18.61 29.34
N PHE A 299 -2.24 17.44 29.75
CA PHE A 299 -3.03 16.28 30.12
C PHE A 299 -2.92 16.02 31.62
#